data_AF-A0A089NPM1-F1
#
_entry.id   AF-A0A089NPM1-F1
#
_cell.length_a   1.000
_cell.length_b   1.000
_cell.length_c   1.000
_cell.angle_alpha   90.00
_cell.angle_beta   90.00
_cell.angle_gamma   90.00
#
_symmetry.space_group_name_H-M   'P 1'
#
loop_
_entity.id
_entity.type
_entity.pdbx_description
1 polymer ?
#
loop_
_entity_poly.entity_id
_entity_poly.type
_entity_poly.pdbx_seq_one_letter_code
_entity_poly.pdbx_strand_id
1 'polypeptide(L)'
;MAAHANAARDRADPGDGTSGGRVGGLLLAAVGPILAMLAALALVAVTGLSQRGFVPEALEPWIFGYFIGRYPLFAFALVYGLGHLARVAAEPGPASVPRRVLFGLAGAAALLAAGLYPTFGGLILRAAFATGGMAFLTHQPLWLAFGLGAAVGALLFGGVLGLFAVAANRPLRPRLRRIGFGALAFLALWFGAILIGLAGDLGVGPWPRRAMRPEEAALAAGLLIAAALPHTALATLRRHRRGV
;
A
#
# COMPACT_ATOMS: atom_id res chain seq x y z
N MET A 1 -16.23 70.20 -8.98
CA MET A 1 -16.22 69.82 -10.41
C MET A 1 -15.05 68.87 -10.69
N ALA A 2 -15.16 67.62 -10.23
CA ALA A 2 -14.31 66.50 -10.64
C ALA A 2 -14.97 65.20 -10.17
N ALA A 3 -14.74 64.11 -10.93
CA ALA A 3 -15.08 62.72 -10.65
C ALA A 3 -16.49 62.24 -11.06
N HIS A 4 -16.60 61.82 -12.32
CA HIS A 4 -17.34 60.61 -12.68
C HIS A 4 -16.71 60.00 -13.96
N ALA A 5 -15.59 59.33 -13.76
CA ALA A 5 -15.02 58.40 -14.73
C ALA A 5 -15.30 56.97 -14.24
N ASN A 6 -15.61 56.09 -15.18
CA ASN A 6 -15.65 54.63 -15.06
C ASN A 6 -16.87 53.99 -14.38
N ALA A 7 -18.01 54.13 -15.03
CA ALA A 7 -19.13 53.19 -14.92
C ALA A 7 -19.49 52.65 -16.31
N ALA A 8 -18.66 51.76 -16.87
CA ALA A 8 -19.00 50.90 -18.01
C ALA A 8 -17.83 49.97 -18.36
N ARG A 9 -17.54 48.99 -17.51
CA ARG A 9 -16.84 47.77 -17.93
C ARG A 9 -17.32 46.62 -17.08
N ASP A 10 -18.61 46.38 -17.26
CA ASP A 10 -19.28 45.16 -16.83
C ASP A 10 -19.16 44.12 -17.96
N ARG A 11 -19.07 42.86 -17.58
CA ARG A 11 -18.95 41.63 -18.40
C ARG A 11 -17.57 41.29 -18.96
N ALA A 12 -16.75 40.72 -18.08
CA ALA A 12 -16.03 39.50 -18.42
C ALA A 12 -16.09 38.58 -17.21
N ASP A 13 -17.12 37.73 -17.19
CA ASP A 13 -17.20 36.58 -16.31
C ASP A 13 -16.31 35.48 -16.89
N PRO A 14 -15.18 35.08 -16.25
CA PRO A 14 -14.50 33.87 -16.62
C PRO A 14 -15.20 32.71 -15.90
N GLY A 15 -16.34 32.31 -16.48
CA GLY A 15 -16.99 31.06 -16.14
C GLY A 15 -16.05 29.87 -16.29
N ASP A 16 -16.14 28.98 -15.31
CA ASP A 16 -16.10 27.53 -15.49
C ASP A 16 -14.99 26.93 -16.36
N GLY A 17 -13.79 26.92 -15.80
CA GLY A 17 -12.75 25.97 -16.18
C GLY A 17 -11.98 25.53 -14.95
N THR A 18 -11.76 24.22 -14.78
CA THR A 18 -10.81 23.56 -13.83
C THR A 18 -11.34 22.95 -12.53
N SER A 19 -12.64 22.88 -12.27
CA SER A 19 -13.17 22.00 -11.21
C SER A 19 -12.97 20.51 -11.58
N GLY A 20 -13.22 20.15 -12.84
CA GLY A 20 -13.01 18.78 -13.36
C GLY A 20 -11.55 18.30 -13.36
N GLY A 21 -10.60 19.17 -13.70
CA GLY A 21 -9.17 18.82 -13.76
C GLY A 21 -8.54 18.58 -12.38
N ARG A 22 -8.94 19.35 -11.36
CA ARG A 22 -8.48 19.16 -9.98
C ARG A 22 -9.05 17.89 -9.35
N VAL A 23 -10.32 17.57 -9.63
CA VAL A 23 -10.96 16.34 -9.14
C VAL A 23 -10.35 15.10 -9.81
N GLY A 24 -10.11 15.14 -11.13
CA GLY A 24 -9.43 14.06 -11.85
C GLY A 24 -8.00 13.79 -11.35
N GLY A 25 -7.20 14.84 -11.15
CA GLY A 25 -5.84 14.72 -10.59
C GLY A 25 -5.81 14.20 -9.15
N LEU A 26 -6.76 14.61 -8.30
CA LEU A 26 -6.88 14.11 -6.92
C LEU A 26 -7.32 12.65 -6.84
N LEU A 27 -8.20 12.21 -7.75
CA LEU A 27 -8.63 10.81 -7.86
C LEU A 27 -7.49 9.92 -8.37
N LEU A 28 -6.77 10.34 -9.41
CA LEU A 28 -5.58 9.62 -9.91
C LEU A 28 -4.50 9.48 -8.84
N ALA A 29 -4.24 10.56 -8.07
CA ALA A 29 -3.30 10.49 -6.96
C ALA A 29 -3.79 9.55 -5.84
N ALA A 30 -5.10 9.49 -5.57
CA ALA A 30 -5.68 8.63 -4.54
C ALA A 30 -5.60 7.14 -4.87
N VAL A 31 -5.83 6.76 -6.13
CA VAL A 31 -5.83 5.36 -6.59
C VAL A 31 -4.44 4.90 -7.04
N GLY A 32 -3.47 5.81 -7.19
CA GLY A 32 -2.09 5.53 -7.64
C GLY A 32 -1.43 4.28 -7.04
N PRO A 33 -1.44 4.07 -5.71
CA PRO A 33 -0.87 2.85 -5.11
C PRO A 33 -1.55 1.56 -5.55
N ILE A 34 -2.88 1.59 -5.75
CA ILE A 34 -3.64 0.44 -6.26
C ILE A 34 -3.29 0.20 -7.73
N LEU A 35 -3.23 1.26 -8.55
CA LEU A 35 -2.85 1.14 -9.96
C LEU A 35 -1.43 0.58 -10.12
N ALA A 36 -0.46 1.03 -9.31
CA ALA A 36 0.91 0.52 -9.35
C ALA A 36 0.96 -0.97 -9.02
N MET A 37 0.23 -1.39 -7.99
CA MET A 37 0.11 -2.79 -7.60
C MET A 37 -0.54 -3.65 -8.71
N LEU A 38 -1.62 -3.18 -9.32
CA LEU A 38 -2.30 -3.86 -10.42
C LEU A 38 -1.46 -3.89 -11.70
N ALA A 39 -0.72 -2.83 -12.00
CA ALA A 39 0.21 -2.79 -13.12
C ALA A 39 1.34 -3.81 -12.94
N ALA A 40 1.87 -3.96 -11.72
CA ALA A 40 2.85 -4.99 -11.42
C ALA A 40 2.26 -6.41 -11.61
N LEU A 41 1.02 -6.64 -11.17
CA LEU A 41 0.33 -7.91 -11.42
C LEU A 41 0.12 -8.17 -12.91
N ALA A 42 -0.36 -7.17 -13.66
CA ALA A 42 -0.56 -7.27 -15.10
C ALA A 42 0.76 -7.55 -15.83
N LEU A 43 1.85 -6.89 -15.43
CA LEU A 43 3.18 -7.15 -15.98
C LEU A 43 3.61 -8.60 -15.73
N VAL A 44 3.43 -9.11 -14.51
CA VAL A 44 3.74 -10.52 -14.18
C VAL A 44 2.88 -11.48 -15.00
N ALA A 45 1.59 -11.19 -15.15
CA ALA A 45 0.67 -12.04 -15.91
C ALA A 45 1.00 -12.07 -17.42
N VAL A 46 1.31 -10.91 -18.02
CA VAL A 46 1.62 -10.78 -19.46
C VAL A 46 3.00 -11.33 -19.80
N THR A 47 4.00 -11.10 -18.94
CA THR A 47 5.36 -11.61 -19.15
C THR A 47 5.49 -13.11 -18.86
N GLY A 48 4.51 -13.72 -18.19
CA GLY A 48 4.59 -15.10 -17.74
C GLY A 48 5.70 -15.33 -16.70
N LEU A 49 6.11 -14.28 -15.99
CA LEU A 49 7.26 -14.31 -15.09
C LEU A 49 7.06 -15.38 -14.00
N SER A 50 7.99 -16.34 -13.97
CA SER A 50 7.99 -17.46 -13.03
C SER A 50 9.43 -17.88 -12.69
N GLN A 51 9.57 -18.57 -11.56
CA GLN A 51 10.85 -19.10 -11.05
C GLN A 51 11.62 -19.88 -12.12
N ARG A 52 10.92 -20.76 -12.84
CA ARG A 52 11.47 -21.68 -13.84
C ARG A 52 12.13 -21.01 -15.05
N GLY A 53 11.91 -19.71 -15.27
CA GLY A 53 12.35 -19.03 -16.49
C GLY A 53 13.53 -18.06 -16.35
N PHE A 54 13.85 -17.59 -15.14
CA PHE A 54 14.66 -16.35 -14.99
C PHE A 54 15.74 -16.37 -13.90
N VAL A 55 15.80 -17.37 -13.02
CA VAL A 55 16.78 -17.39 -11.93
C VAL A 55 17.62 -18.67 -11.97
N PRO A 56 18.96 -18.59 -11.99
CA PRO A 56 19.83 -19.75 -11.85
C PRO A 56 19.52 -20.51 -10.55
N GLU A 57 19.49 -21.84 -10.58
CA GLU A 57 19.14 -22.70 -9.43
C GLU A 57 19.95 -22.35 -8.16
N ALA A 58 21.20 -21.92 -8.30
CA ALA A 58 22.06 -21.52 -7.19
C ALA A 58 21.59 -20.25 -6.44
N LEU A 59 20.82 -19.38 -7.10
CA LEU A 59 20.29 -18.13 -6.55
C LEU A 59 18.82 -18.24 -6.12
N GLU A 60 18.11 -19.31 -6.53
CA GLU A 60 16.71 -19.51 -6.18
C GLU A 60 16.44 -19.48 -4.67
N PRO A 61 17.22 -20.14 -3.78
CA PRO A 61 16.93 -20.11 -2.34
C PRO A 61 17.08 -18.73 -1.70
N TRP A 62 17.93 -17.87 -2.30
CA TRP A 62 18.24 -16.54 -1.83
C TRP A 62 17.25 -15.49 -2.34
N ILE A 63 16.76 -15.66 -3.57
CA ILE A 63 15.80 -14.76 -4.23
C ILE A 63 14.36 -15.15 -3.89
N PHE A 64 14.09 -16.46 -3.88
CA PHE A 64 12.78 -17.05 -3.63
C PHE A 64 12.77 -17.83 -2.32
N GLY A 65 12.69 -17.12 -1.20
CA GLY A 65 12.51 -17.74 0.11
C GLY A 65 11.14 -18.41 0.29
N TYR A 66 11.01 -19.27 1.31
CA TYR A 66 9.76 -19.96 1.70
C TYR A 66 8.47 -19.13 1.54
N PHE A 67 8.52 -17.85 1.92
CA PHE A 67 7.35 -16.99 1.95
C PHE A 67 6.83 -16.55 0.58
N ILE A 68 7.64 -16.54 -0.50
CA ILE A 68 7.12 -16.17 -1.82
C ILE A 68 6.19 -17.27 -2.36
N GLY A 69 6.49 -18.54 -2.04
CA GLY A 69 5.66 -19.67 -2.41
C GLY A 69 4.41 -19.81 -1.55
N ARG A 70 4.44 -19.31 -0.31
CA ARG A 70 3.33 -19.40 0.64
C ARG A 70 2.41 -18.17 0.63
N TYR A 71 2.96 -16.98 0.41
CA TYR A 71 2.26 -15.69 0.43
C TYR A 71 2.61 -14.83 -0.79
N PRO A 72 2.34 -15.30 -2.01
CA PRO A 72 2.75 -14.63 -3.24
C PRO A 72 2.21 -13.20 -3.36
N LEU A 73 0.97 -12.98 -2.90
CA LEU A 73 0.33 -11.66 -3.02
C LEU A 73 0.99 -10.58 -2.15
N PHE A 74 1.85 -10.95 -1.21
CA PHE A 74 2.65 -9.99 -0.45
C PHE A 74 3.61 -9.19 -1.33
N ALA A 75 4.09 -9.75 -2.46
CA ALA A 75 4.94 -9.02 -3.40
C ALA A 75 4.21 -7.79 -3.96
N PHE A 76 2.93 -7.94 -4.30
CA PHE A 76 2.09 -6.84 -4.78
C PHE A 76 1.74 -5.87 -3.65
N ALA A 77 1.57 -6.36 -2.41
CA ALA A 77 1.41 -5.48 -1.24
C ALA A 77 2.64 -4.59 -1.01
N LEU A 78 3.87 -5.08 -1.26
CA LEU A 78 5.07 -4.25 -1.22
C LEU A 78 5.00 -3.14 -2.28
N VAL A 79 4.59 -3.45 -3.52
CA VAL A 79 4.40 -2.44 -4.58
C VAL A 79 3.36 -1.39 -4.16
N TYR A 80 2.25 -1.82 -3.54
CA TYR A 80 1.27 -0.90 -2.96
C TYR A 80 1.89 0.01 -1.90
N GLY A 81 2.67 -0.54 -0.97
CA GLY A 81 3.34 0.22 0.08
C GLY A 81 4.34 1.24 -0.47
N LEU A 82 5.12 0.86 -1.48
CA LEU A 82 6.03 1.76 -2.20
C LEU A 82 5.26 2.88 -2.91
N GLY A 83 4.18 2.54 -3.63
CA GLY A 83 3.30 3.53 -4.27
C GLY A 83 2.70 4.49 -3.25
N HIS A 84 2.32 4.00 -2.07
CA HIS A 84 1.82 4.83 -0.97
C HIS A 84 2.89 5.82 -0.47
N LEU A 85 4.13 5.38 -0.28
CA LEU A 85 5.23 6.24 0.17
C LEU A 85 5.62 7.26 -0.90
N ALA A 86 5.67 6.86 -2.17
CA ALA A 86 5.92 7.75 -3.29
C ALA A 86 4.85 8.86 -3.37
N ARG A 87 3.57 8.49 -3.22
CA ARG A 87 2.45 9.43 -3.11
C ARG A 87 2.67 10.41 -1.95
N VAL A 88 3.00 9.92 -0.76
CA VAL A 88 3.27 10.77 0.42
C VAL A 88 4.46 11.73 0.20
N ALA A 89 5.45 11.33 -0.61
CA ALA A 89 6.61 12.12 -0.99
C ALA A 89 6.36 13.11 -2.15
N ALA A 90 5.36 12.87 -3.00
CA ALA A 90 4.99 13.75 -4.12
C ALA A 90 4.01 14.88 -3.72
N GLU A 91 3.08 14.60 -2.83
CA GLU A 91 1.95 15.50 -2.52
C GLU A 91 2.22 16.73 -1.65
N PRO A 92 1.70 17.93 -2.00
CA PRO A 92 1.88 19.14 -1.21
C PRO A 92 1.57 18.93 0.29
N GLY A 93 2.50 19.36 1.14
CA GLY A 93 2.42 19.18 2.58
C GLY A 93 3.13 20.30 3.33
N PRO A 94 2.99 20.36 4.67
CA PRO A 94 3.58 21.43 5.48
C PRO A 94 5.10 21.33 5.61
N ALA A 95 5.70 20.24 5.13
CA ALA A 95 7.14 20.03 5.13
C ALA A 95 7.76 20.41 3.78
N SER A 96 9.05 20.78 3.80
CA SER A 96 9.81 21.04 2.58
C SER A 96 9.90 19.80 1.69
N VAL A 97 9.93 20.00 0.37
CA VAL A 97 10.11 18.94 -0.64
C VAL A 97 11.29 18.01 -0.31
N PRO A 98 12.51 18.49 0.01
CA PRO A 98 13.64 17.60 0.30
C PRO A 98 13.39 16.69 1.50
N ARG A 99 12.74 17.18 2.56
CA ARG A 99 12.38 16.35 3.72
C ARG A 99 11.41 15.23 3.33
N ARG A 100 10.42 15.55 2.48
CA ARG A 100 9.40 14.59 2.04
C ARG A 100 9.99 13.50 1.16
N VAL A 101 10.91 13.88 0.26
CA VAL A 101 11.67 12.94 -0.58
C VAL A 101 12.57 12.05 0.29
N LEU A 102 13.34 12.64 1.21
CA LEU A 102 14.23 11.89 2.11
C LEU A 102 13.47 10.83 2.90
N PHE A 103 12.38 11.20 3.58
CA PHE A 103 11.59 10.24 4.36
C PHE A 103 10.79 9.27 3.48
N GLY A 104 10.41 9.67 2.26
CA GLY A 104 9.82 8.77 1.27
C GLY A 104 10.80 7.66 0.86
N LEU A 105 12.04 8.02 0.52
CA LEU A 105 13.10 7.09 0.16
C LEU A 105 13.52 6.23 1.35
N ALA A 106 13.71 6.83 2.53
CA ALA A 106 14.04 6.08 3.74
C ALA A 106 12.93 5.09 4.12
N GLY A 107 11.65 5.47 3.96
CA GLY A 107 10.52 4.58 4.17
C GLY A 107 10.47 3.44 3.15
N ALA A 108 10.77 3.73 1.88
CA ALA A 108 10.82 2.71 0.83
C ALA A 108 11.95 1.70 1.12
N ALA A 109 13.14 2.20 1.47
CA ALA A 109 14.26 1.36 1.88
C ALA A 109 13.94 0.51 3.12
N ALA A 110 13.32 1.10 4.15
CA ALA A 110 12.91 0.38 5.35
C ALA A 110 11.85 -0.69 5.05
N LEU A 111 10.88 -0.40 4.19
CA LEU A 111 9.85 -1.36 3.78
C LEU A 111 10.47 -2.52 2.99
N LEU A 112 11.36 -2.23 2.05
CA LEU A 112 12.07 -3.24 1.28
C LEU A 112 12.97 -4.08 2.19
N ALA A 113 13.73 -3.48 3.10
CA ALA A 113 14.53 -4.20 4.07
C ALA A 113 13.66 -5.12 4.94
N ALA A 114 12.56 -4.60 5.51
CA ALA A 114 11.65 -5.39 6.34
C ALA A 114 10.90 -6.47 5.55
N GLY A 115 10.65 -6.28 4.25
CA GLY A 115 9.91 -7.21 3.41
C GLY A 115 10.76 -8.21 2.63
N LEU A 116 12.05 -7.92 2.39
CA LEU A 116 12.93 -8.70 1.50
C LEU A 116 14.21 -9.20 2.17
N TYR A 117 14.67 -8.61 3.28
CA TYR A 117 15.89 -9.04 3.95
C TYR A 117 15.60 -9.94 5.16
N PRO A 118 16.32 -11.07 5.35
CA PRO A 118 17.43 -11.58 4.51
C PRO A 118 16.99 -12.32 3.24
N THR A 119 15.73 -12.76 3.18
CA THR A 119 15.09 -13.35 2.00
C THR A 119 13.64 -12.87 1.90
N PHE A 120 12.98 -13.09 0.76
CA PHE A 120 11.59 -12.66 0.55
C PHE A 120 10.68 -13.02 1.75
N GLY A 121 9.87 -12.05 2.17
CA GLY A 121 9.05 -12.10 3.36
C GLY A 121 9.71 -11.44 4.57
N GLY A 122 11.04 -11.35 4.59
CA GLY A 122 11.84 -10.59 5.54
C GLY A 122 11.37 -10.67 6.98
N LEU A 123 11.48 -9.56 7.71
CA LEU A 123 10.96 -9.42 9.08
C LEU A 123 9.43 -9.53 9.13
N ILE A 124 8.71 -8.98 8.14
CA ILE A 124 7.25 -8.85 8.18
C ILE A 124 6.55 -10.21 8.18
N LEU A 125 6.82 -11.04 7.18
CA LEU A 125 6.19 -12.37 7.07
C LEU A 125 6.79 -13.35 8.06
N ARG A 126 8.08 -13.22 8.43
CA ARG A 126 8.66 -14.06 9.49
C ARG A 126 8.00 -13.83 10.83
N ALA A 127 7.80 -12.57 11.23
CA ALA A 127 7.13 -12.25 12.48
C ALA A 127 5.66 -12.70 12.46
N ALA A 128 4.95 -12.45 11.35
CA ALA A 128 3.58 -12.92 11.17
C ALA A 128 3.46 -14.45 11.31
N PHE A 129 4.32 -15.19 10.61
CA PHE A 129 4.33 -16.64 10.63
C PHE A 129 4.76 -17.20 11.99
N ALA A 130 5.79 -16.62 12.62
CA ALA A 130 6.22 -17.03 13.96
C ALA A 130 5.12 -16.81 15.01
N THR A 131 4.45 -15.65 14.99
CA THR A 131 3.36 -15.37 15.92
C THR A 131 2.17 -16.31 15.68
N GLY A 132 1.74 -16.47 14.42
CA GLY A 132 0.64 -17.38 14.10
C GLY A 132 0.97 -18.84 14.43
N GLY A 133 2.18 -19.28 14.09
CA GLY A 133 2.68 -20.62 14.41
C GLY A 133 2.73 -20.87 15.91
N MET A 134 3.29 -19.94 16.70
CA MET A 134 3.34 -20.07 18.16
C MET A 134 1.95 -20.07 18.78
N ALA A 135 1.02 -19.24 18.31
CA ALA A 135 -0.36 -19.25 18.78
C ALA A 135 -1.05 -20.61 18.51
N PHE A 136 -0.81 -21.19 17.33
CA PHE A 136 -1.33 -22.52 17.03
C PHE A 136 -0.70 -23.62 17.92
N LEU A 137 0.62 -23.54 18.16
CA LEU A 137 1.34 -24.46 19.04
C LEU A 137 0.91 -24.34 20.51
N THR A 138 0.38 -23.20 20.93
CA THR A 138 -0.22 -22.99 22.26
C THR A 138 -1.74 -23.24 22.28
N HIS A 139 -2.20 -24.14 21.39
CA HIS A 139 -3.58 -24.64 21.33
C HIS A 139 -4.65 -23.59 20.97
N GLN A 140 -4.28 -22.47 20.34
CA GLN A 140 -5.29 -21.58 19.77
C GLN A 140 -5.87 -22.15 18.49
N PRO A 141 -7.17 -21.93 18.20
CA PRO A 141 -7.78 -22.40 16.97
C PRO A 141 -7.13 -21.74 15.74
N LEU A 142 -7.08 -22.48 14.62
CA LEU A 142 -6.34 -22.07 13.41
C LEU A 142 -6.73 -20.68 12.90
N TRP A 143 -8.02 -20.35 12.91
CA TRP A 143 -8.50 -19.04 12.47
C TRP A 143 -7.96 -17.89 13.33
N LEU A 144 -7.83 -18.11 14.64
CA LEU A 144 -7.30 -17.11 15.57
C LEU A 144 -5.79 -16.99 15.42
N ALA A 145 -5.09 -18.10 15.33
CA ALA A 145 -3.66 -18.15 15.06
C ALA A 145 -3.29 -17.41 13.77
N PHE A 146 -4.04 -17.68 12.69
CA PHE A 146 -3.89 -16.98 11.41
C PHE A 146 -4.18 -15.47 11.55
N GLY A 147 -5.28 -15.11 12.22
CA GLY A 147 -5.64 -13.72 12.47
C GLY A 147 -4.56 -12.96 13.25
N LEU A 148 -3.97 -13.57 14.28
CA LEU A 148 -2.88 -12.99 15.07
C LEU A 148 -1.60 -12.80 14.25
N GLY A 149 -1.23 -13.80 13.44
CA GLY A 149 -0.11 -13.66 12.51
C GLY A 149 -0.32 -12.51 11.52
N ALA A 150 -1.51 -12.45 10.90
CA ALA A 150 -1.88 -11.35 10.00
C ALA A 150 -1.86 -9.99 10.70
N ALA A 151 -2.26 -9.92 11.98
CA ALA A 151 -2.22 -8.69 12.78
C ALA A 151 -0.77 -8.20 12.97
N VAL A 152 0.17 -9.10 13.28
CA VAL A 152 1.59 -8.74 13.40
C VAL A 152 2.16 -8.28 12.07
N GLY A 153 1.85 -8.99 10.97
CA GLY A 153 2.26 -8.58 9.62
C GLY A 153 1.75 -7.18 9.26
N ALA A 154 0.46 -6.92 9.51
CA ALA A 154 -0.15 -5.61 9.27
C ALA A 154 0.41 -4.51 10.19
N LEU A 155 0.75 -4.83 11.44
CA LEU A 155 1.35 -3.89 12.38
C LEU A 155 2.74 -3.45 11.90
N LEU A 156 3.58 -4.40 11.48
CA LEU A 156 4.93 -4.08 10.99
C LEU A 156 4.86 -3.32 9.67
N PHE A 157 4.08 -3.81 8.71
CA PHE A 157 3.89 -3.17 7.41
C PHE A 157 3.31 -1.75 7.56
N GLY A 158 2.18 -1.62 8.28
CA GLY A 158 1.53 -0.35 8.56
C GLY A 158 2.34 0.57 9.46
N GLY A 159 3.16 0.01 10.36
CA GLY A 159 4.07 0.73 11.22
C GLY A 159 5.14 1.46 10.42
N VAL A 160 5.79 0.78 9.46
CA VAL A 160 6.74 1.41 8.53
C VAL A 160 6.05 2.52 7.74
N LEU A 161 4.93 2.23 7.08
CA LEU A 161 4.20 3.24 6.30
C LEU A 161 3.80 4.45 7.13
N GLY A 162 3.21 4.21 8.31
CA GLY A 162 2.73 5.23 9.22
C GLY A 162 3.84 6.11 9.78
N LEU A 163 4.94 5.48 10.22
CA LEU A 163 6.10 6.17 10.79
C LEU A 163 6.71 7.15 9.79
N PHE A 164 7.03 6.67 8.58
CA PHE A 164 7.67 7.50 7.56
C PHE A 164 6.71 8.55 6.98
N ALA A 165 5.42 8.24 6.87
CA ALA A 165 4.42 9.25 6.49
C ALA A 165 4.24 10.35 7.55
N VAL A 166 4.39 10.03 8.83
CA VAL A 166 4.39 11.01 9.92
C VAL A 166 5.68 11.84 9.87
N ALA A 167 6.85 11.20 9.77
CA ALA A 167 8.14 11.88 9.70
C ALA A 167 8.25 12.85 8.51
N ALA A 168 7.68 12.48 7.36
CA ALA A 168 7.67 13.27 6.14
C ALA A 168 6.83 14.55 6.25
N ASN A 169 5.68 14.53 6.94
CA ASN A 169 4.64 15.56 6.74
C ASN A 169 3.94 16.05 8.02
N ARG A 170 4.37 15.69 9.23
CA ARG A 170 3.60 15.99 10.47
C ARG A 170 4.41 16.66 11.57
N PRO A 171 3.85 17.68 12.25
CA PRO A 171 4.30 18.05 13.59
C PRO A 171 3.88 16.95 14.59
N LEU A 172 4.83 16.56 15.46
CA LEU A 172 4.79 15.42 16.39
C LEU A 172 3.72 15.49 17.49
N ARG A 173 2.81 16.47 17.49
CA ARG A 173 1.82 16.64 18.57
C ARG A 173 0.72 15.56 18.51
N PRO A 174 0.60 14.67 19.51
CA PRO A 174 -0.47 13.67 19.53
C PRO A 174 -1.83 14.34 19.72
N ARG A 175 -2.85 13.86 19.01
CA ARG A 175 -4.26 14.21 19.25
C ARG A 175 -5.05 12.90 19.25
N LEU A 176 -6.00 12.72 20.16
CA LEU A 176 -6.77 11.48 20.31
C LEU A 176 -7.41 10.99 19.00
N ARG A 177 -7.94 11.94 18.19
CA ARG A 177 -8.47 11.65 16.84
C ARG A 177 -7.44 10.97 15.91
N ARG A 178 -6.14 11.21 16.10
CA ARG A 178 -5.08 10.58 15.29
C ARG A 178 -4.89 9.11 15.65
N ILE A 179 -5.10 8.75 16.92
CA ILE A 179 -5.02 7.36 17.38
C ILE A 179 -6.16 6.57 16.75
N GLY A 180 -7.39 7.10 16.76
CA GLY A 180 -8.55 6.46 16.11
C GLY A 180 -8.33 6.21 14.62
N PHE A 181 -7.81 7.18 13.86
CA PHE A 181 -7.47 6.98 12.46
C PHE A 181 -6.32 5.98 12.25
N GLY A 182 -5.35 5.94 13.18
CA GLY A 182 -4.28 4.95 13.16
C GLY A 182 -4.82 3.53 13.37
N ALA A 183 -5.71 3.36 14.35
CA ALA A 183 -6.38 2.09 14.62
C ALA A 183 -7.23 1.63 13.43
N LEU A 184 -8.02 2.52 12.81
CA LEU A 184 -8.77 2.19 11.59
C LEU A 184 -7.86 1.81 10.42
N ALA A 185 -6.75 2.52 10.23
CA ALA A 185 -5.78 2.17 9.19
C ALA A 185 -5.12 0.81 9.46
N PHE A 186 -4.80 0.51 10.72
CA PHE A 186 -4.32 -0.81 11.13
C PHE A 186 -5.36 -1.89 10.85
N LEU A 187 -6.62 -1.72 11.25
CA LEU A 187 -7.69 -2.68 10.98
C LEU A 187 -7.89 -2.93 9.48
N ALA A 188 -7.80 -1.88 8.66
CA ALA A 188 -7.85 -2.00 7.21
C ALA A 188 -6.68 -2.82 6.64
N LEU A 189 -5.45 -2.59 7.12
CA LEU A 189 -4.28 -3.37 6.72
C LEU A 189 -4.33 -4.80 7.25
N TRP A 190 -4.88 -5.02 8.44
CA TRP A 190 -5.09 -6.34 9.02
C TRP A 190 -6.06 -7.16 8.19
N PHE A 191 -7.20 -6.56 7.81
CA PHE A 191 -8.14 -7.14 6.86
C PHE A 191 -7.45 -7.48 5.52
N GLY A 192 -6.65 -6.56 4.97
CA GLY A 192 -5.88 -6.81 3.76
C GLY A 192 -4.90 -7.97 3.89
N ALA A 193 -4.19 -8.07 5.02
CA ALA A 193 -3.26 -9.15 5.30
C ALA A 193 -3.96 -10.52 5.39
N ILE A 194 -5.17 -10.56 5.97
CA ILE A 194 -6.01 -11.77 6.00
C ILE A 194 -6.35 -12.22 4.58
N LEU A 195 -6.87 -11.32 3.73
CA LEU A 195 -7.24 -11.65 2.35
C LEU A 195 -6.04 -12.14 1.52
N ILE A 196 -4.91 -11.45 1.64
CA ILE A 196 -3.65 -11.82 0.97
C ILE A 196 -3.15 -13.18 1.47
N GLY A 197 -3.26 -13.44 2.77
CA GLY A 197 -2.84 -14.71 3.36
C GLY A 197 -3.72 -15.91 2.97
N LEU A 198 -4.99 -15.67 2.66
CA LEU A 198 -5.95 -16.68 2.20
C LEU A 198 -5.92 -16.90 0.67
N ALA A 199 -5.10 -16.16 -0.06
CA ALA A 199 -5.10 -16.20 -1.53
C ALA A 199 -4.91 -17.61 -2.11
N GLY A 200 -4.03 -18.41 -1.52
CA GLY A 200 -3.79 -19.79 -1.95
C GLY A 200 -5.02 -20.68 -1.77
N ASP A 201 -5.71 -20.56 -0.63
CA ASP A 201 -6.94 -21.31 -0.33
C ASP A 201 -8.11 -20.88 -1.22
N LEU A 202 -8.09 -19.64 -1.72
CA LEU A 202 -9.06 -19.09 -2.66
C LEU A 202 -8.78 -19.45 -4.13
N GLY A 203 -7.68 -20.16 -4.42
CA GLY A 203 -7.37 -20.64 -5.76
C GLY A 203 -6.41 -19.76 -6.55
N VAL A 204 -5.75 -18.78 -5.93
CA VAL A 204 -4.61 -18.09 -6.58
C VAL A 204 -3.51 -19.13 -6.80
N GLY A 205 -3.19 -19.38 -8.07
CA GLY A 205 -2.25 -20.43 -8.50
C GLY A 205 -0.88 -20.32 -7.83
N PRO A 206 -0.04 -21.37 -7.93
CA PRO A 206 1.19 -21.49 -7.14
C PRO A 206 2.33 -20.59 -7.65
N TRP A 207 2.00 -19.46 -8.28
CA TRP A 207 2.96 -18.41 -8.62
C TRP A 207 3.79 -18.07 -7.37
N PRO A 208 5.13 -17.92 -7.50
CA PRO A 208 5.89 -17.85 -8.75
C PRO A 208 6.38 -19.22 -9.30
N ARG A 209 5.98 -20.37 -8.75
CA ARG A 209 6.46 -21.69 -9.22
C ARG A 209 6.05 -22.00 -10.67
N ARG A 210 4.94 -21.43 -11.13
CA ARG A 210 4.56 -21.37 -12.53
C ARG A 210 3.96 -20.01 -12.86
N ALA A 211 3.89 -19.70 -14.15
CA ALA A 211 3.16 -18.52 -14.63
C ALA A 211 1.70 -18.53 -14.16
N MET A 212 1.18 -17.34 -13.85
CA MET A 212 -0.24 -17.16 -13.52
C MET A 212 -1.09 -17.40 -14.76
N ARG A 213 -2.20 -18.12 -14.59
CA ARG A 213 -3.25 -18.17 -15.60
C ARG A 213 -4.04 -16.85 -15.60
N PRO A 214 -4.69 -16.46 -16.71
CA PRO A 214 -5.51 -15.25 -16.77
C PRO A 214 -6.59 -15.20 -15.68
N GLU A 215 -7.24 -16.33 -15.41
CA GLU A 215 -8.27 -16.48 -14.37
C GLU A 215 -7.70 -16.23 -12.97
N GLU A 216 -6.50 -16.73 -12.69
CA GLU A 216 -5.80 -16.54 -11.42
C GLU A 216 -5.34 -15.09 -11.24
N ALA A 217 -4.90 -14.45 -12.33
CA ALA A 217 -4.55 -13.04 -12.33
C ALA A 217 -5.78 -12.17 -12.08
N ALA A 218 -6.94 -12.50 -12.67
CA ALA A 218 -8.19 -11.80 -12.41
C ALA A 218 -8.64 -11.95 -10.94
N LEU A 219 -8.57 -13.15 -10.38
CA LEU A 219 -8.85 -13.41 -8.97
C LEU A 219 -7.88 -12.64 -8.06
N ALA A 220 -6.57 -12.71 -8.35
CA ALA A 220 -5.55 -11.97 -7.61
C ALA A 220 -5.82 -10.46 -7.65
N ALA A 221 -6.20 -9.91 -8.81
CA ALA A 221 -6.56 -8.50 -8.94
C ALA A 221 -7.76 -8.15 -8.04
N GLY A 222 -8.82 -8.97 -8.04
CA GLY A 222 -9.98 -8.80 -7.17
C GLY A 222 -9.61 -8.80 -5.69
N LEU A 223 -8.78 -9.76 -5.26
CA LEU A 223 -8.31 -9.85 -3.87
C LEU A 223 -7.43 -8.67 -3.47
N LEU A 224 -6.53 -8.24 -4.34
CA LEU A 224 -5.66 -7.10 -4.08
C LEU A 224 -6.46 -5.79 -3.99
N ILE A 225 -7.47 -5.59 -4.84
CA ILE A 225 -8.38 -4.45 -4.75
C ILE A 225 -9.13 -4.50 -3.42
N ALA A 226 -9.75 -5.63 -3.08
CA ALA A 226 -10.48 -5.80 -1.83
C ALA A 226 -9.58 -5.55 -0.61
N ALA A 227 -8.33 -6.02 -0.63
CA ALA A 227 -7.37 -5.82 0.44
C ALA A 227 -6.92 -4.35 0.59
N ALA A 228 -6.69 -3.64 -0.53
CA ALA A 228 -6.12 -2.30 -0.52
C ALA A 228 -7.17 -1.18 -0.40
N LEU A 229 -8.43 -1.45 -0.80
CA LEU A 229 -9.49 -0.45 -0.88
C LEU A 229 -9.80 0.20 0.48
N PRO A 230 -9.98 -0.53 1.60
CA PRO A 230 -10.32 0.09 2.88
C PRO A 230 -9.24 1.06 3.37
N HIS A 231 -7.97 0.67 3.24
CA HIS A 231 -6.85 1.53 3.64
C HIS A 231 -6.75 2.77 2.75
N THR A 232 -6.96 2.61 1.44
CA THR A 232 -6.91 3.72 0.47
C THR A 232 -8.06 4.70 0.66
N ALA A 233 -9.27 4.21 0.95
CA ALA A 233 -10.44 5.02 1.28
C ALA A 233 -10.19 5.84 2.55
N LEU A 234 -9.68 5.21 3.62
CA LEU A 234 -9.31 5.91 4.86
C LEU A 234 -8.22 6.96 4.65
N ALA A 235 -7.18 6.64 3.88
CA ALA A 235 -6.10 7.56 3.55
C ALA A 235 -6.61 8.78 2.75
N THR A 236 -7.65 8.60 1.94
CA THR A 236 -8.29 9.65 1.13
C THR A 236 -9.25 10.50 1.96
N LEU A 237 -10.12 9.88 2.74
CA LEU A 237 -11.08 10.56 3.64
C LEU A 237 -10.36 11.49 4.63
N ARG A 238 -9.21 11.04 5.17
CA ARG A 238 -8.38 11.81 6.08
C ARG A 238 -7.87 13.12 5.46
N ARG A 239 -7.74 13.19 4.13
CA ARG A 239 -7.25 14.38 3.42
C ARG A 239 -8.35 15.38 3.18
N HIS A 240 -9.53 14.93 2.75
CA HIS A 240 -10.68 15.81 2.57
C HIS A 240 -10.98 16.57 3.87
N ARG A 241 -10.87 15.90 5.02
CA ARG A 241 -11.04 16.54 6.34
C ARG A 241 -9.91 17.48 6.79
N ARG A 242 -8.86 17.69 5.98
CA ARG A 242 -7.77 18.65 6.26
C ARG A 242 -7.75 19.83 5.30
N GLY A 243 -8.39 19.69 4.13
CA GLY A 243 -8.53 20.76 3.15
C GLY A 243 -9.79 21.62 3.38
N VAL A 244 -10.62 21.24 4.35
CA VAL A 244 -11.67 22.05 4.97
C VAL A 244 -11.17 22.44 6.36
#